data_AF-A0A3D6EGX3-F1
#
_entry.id   AF-A0A3D6EGX3-F1
#
_cell.length_a   1.000
_cell.length_b   1.000
_cell.length_c   1.000
_cell.angle_alpha   90.00
_cell.angle_beta   90.00
_cell.angle_gamma   90.00
#
_symmetry.space_group_name_H-M   'P 1'
#
loop_
_entity.id
_entity.type
_entity.pdbx_description
1 polymer ?
#
loop_
_entity_poly.entity_id
_entity_poly.type
_entity_poly.pdbx_seq_one_letter_code
_entity_poly.pdbx_strand_id
1 'polypeptide(L)' 'KAELFTNLTDWQRAQLARHPKRPYTLDYLERICERFEELHGDRRFGDDAAIVGGMG' A
#
# COMPACT_ATOMS: atom_id res chain seq x y z
N LYS A 1 20.45 14.12 -6.58
CA LYS A 1 19.11 13.60 -6.18
C LYS A 1 19.17 12.82 -4.86
N ALA A 2 20.12 11.91 -4.66
CA ALA A 2 20.28 11.19 -3.39
C ALA A 2 20.41 12.13 -2.17
N GLU A 3 21.23 13.18 -2.28
CA GLU A 3 21.49 14.13 -1.19
C GLU A 3 20.24 14.79 -0.60
N LEU A 4 19.23 15.11 -1.42
CA LEU A 4 17.95 15.70 -1.00
C LEU A 4 17.07 14.73 -0.18
N PHE A 5 17.16 13.43 -0.45
CA PHE A 5 16.41 12.41 0.27
C PHE A 5 17.12 11.93 1.54
N THR A 6 18.43 12.12 1.65
CA THR A 6 19.22 11.78 2.85
C THR A 6 18.89 12.68 4.05
N ASN A 7 18.61 13.96 3.82
CA ASN A 7 18.40 14.96 4.87
C ASN A 7 16.96 15.49 4.92
N LEU A 8 15.97 14.59 4.85
CA LEU A 8 14.56 14.98 4.98
C LEU A 8 14.20 15.26 6.44
N THR A 9 13.55 16.41 6.67
CA THR A 9 12.92 16.72 7.95
C THR A 9 11.72 15.80 8.21
N ASP A 10 11.30 15.67 9.47
CA ASP A 10 10.18 14.80 9.86
C ASP A 10 8.89 15.13 9.10
N TRP A 11 8.64 16.42 8.86
CA TRP A 11 7.48 16.86 8.08
C TRP A 11 7.59 16.49 6.59
N GLN A 12 8.77 16.64 5.99
CA GLN A 12 8.99 16.26 4.59
C GLN A 12 8.84 14.74 4.39
N ARG A 13 9.22 13.93 5.39
CA ARG A 13 8.97 12.48 5.38
C ARG A 13 7.47 12.17 5.41
N ALA A 14 6.69 12.88 6.22
CA ALA A 14 5.24 12.73 6.26
C ALA A 14 4.57 13.11 4.93
N GLN A 15 5.05 14.17 4.27
CA GLN A 15 4.59 14.55 2.93
C GLN A 15 4.91 13.47 1.89
N LEU A 16 6.11 12.88 1.94
CA LEU A 16 6.51 11.80 1.05
C LEU A 16 5.66 10.53 1.27
N ALA A 17 5.33 10.20 2.51
CA ALA A 17 4.45 9.08 2.85
C ALA A 17 3.02 9.24 2.29
N ARG A 18 2.58 10.49 2.02
CA ARG A 18 1.28 10.82 1.44
C ARG A 18 1.37 11.20 -0.04
N HIS A 19 2.50 10.91 -0.69
CA HIS A 19 2.70 11.29 -2.08
C HIS A 19 1.66 10.60 -2.98
N PRO A 20 1.02 11.30 -3.94
CA PRO A 20 -0.05 10.74 -4.79
C PRO A 20 0.39 9.53 -5.64
N LYS A 21 1.69 9.42 -5.91
CA LYS A 21 2.28 8.29 -6.66
C LYS A 21 2.94 7.25 -5.76
N ARG A 22 2.66 7.25 -4.46
CA ARG A 22 3.18 6.21 -3.55
C ARG A 22 2.48 4.90 -3.90
N PRO A 23 3.22 3.80 -4.16
CA PRO A 23 2.60 2.52 -4.44
C PRO A 23 1.70 2.06 -3.29
N TYR A 24 0.54 1.52 -3.65
CA TYR A 24 -0.45 0.97 -2.74
C TYR A 24 -0.30 -0.55 -2.61
N THR A 25 -1.06 -1.16 -1.71
CA THR A 25 -0.95 -2.59 -1.38
C THR A 25 -1.07 -3.49 -2.61
N LEU A 26 -2.01 -3.20 -3.52
CA LEU A 26 -2.18 -3.96 -4.77
C LEU A 26 -0.96 -3.88 -5.69
N ASP A 27 -0.29 -2.72 -5.78
CA ASP A 27 0.93 -2.55 -6.58
C ASP A 27 2.08 -3.46 -6.09
N TYR A 28 2.10 -3.75 -4.79
CA TYR A 28 3.06 -4.68 -4.20
C TYR A 28 2.64 -6.13 -4.38
N LEU A 29 1.37 -6.45 -4.19
CA LEU A 29 0.84 -7.81 -4.35
C LEU A 29 1.09 -8.33 -5.77
N GLU A 30 0.87 -7.51 -6.81
CA GLU A 30 1.11 -7.88 -8.21
C GLU A 30 2.59 -8.17 -8.52
N ARG A 31 3.52 -7.65 -7.71
CA ARG A 31 4.97 -7.83 -7.90
C ARG A 31 5.57 -8.94 -7.05
N ILE A 32 4.92 -9.27 -5.93
CA ILE A 32 5.46 -10.19 -4.92
C ILE A 32 4.75 -11.56 -5.01
N CYS A 33 3.46 -11.58 -5.30
CA CYS A 33 2.65 -12.80 -5.36
C CYS A 33 2.36 -13.16 -6.82
N GLU A 34 2.57 -14.44 -7.20
CA GLU A 34 2.28 -14.90 -8.57
C GLU A 34 0.79 -15.19 -8.80
N ARG A 35 0.08 -15.67 -7.78
CA ARG A 35 -1.33 -16.07 -7.86
C ARG A 35 -2.11 -15.58 -6.64
N PHE A 36 -2.19 -14.27 -6.49
CA PHE A 36 -2.97 -13.67 -5.42
C PHE A 36 -4.48 -13.83 -5.67
N GLU A 37 -5.15 -14.54 -4.77
CA GLU A 37 -6.60 -14.69 -4.68
C GLU A 37 -7.12 -13.83 -3.52
N GLU A 38 -7.84 -12.76 -3.85
CA GLU A 38 -8.44 -11.85 -2.86
C GLU A 38 -9.62 -12.52 -2.13
N LEU A 39 -9.65 -12.36 -0.82
CA LEU A 39 -10.69 -12.88 0.07
C LEU A 39 -11.52 -11.71 0.58
N HIS A 40 -12.82 -11.77 0.32
CA HIS A 40 -13.76 -10.69 0.59
C HIS A 40 -14.66 -10.98 1.80
N GLY A 41 -15.06 -9.91 2.47
CA GLY A 41 -16.14 -9.90 3.46
C GLY A 41 -15.74 -10.27 4.88
N ASP A 42 -16.33 -9.56 5.84
CA ASP A 42 -16.19 -9.80 7.29
C ASP A 42 -17.16 -10.88 7.84
N ARG A 43 -17.94 -11.52 6.95
CA ARG A 43 -19.03 -12.47 7.25
C ARG A 43 -20.15 -11.91 8.15
N ARG A 44 -20.21 -10.60 8.39
CA ARG A 44 -21.17 -9.98 9.32
C ARG A 44 -21.93 -8.82 8.70
N PHE A 45 -21.25 -7.90 8.04
CA PHE A 45 -21.84 -6.65 7.57
C PHE A 45 -21.56 -6.40 6.09
N GLY A 46 -20.34 -6.60 5.64
CA GLY A 46 -19.98 -6.32 4.25
C GLY A 46 -18.51 -6.50 3.94
N ASP A 47 -18.20 -6.28 2.67
CA ASP A 47 -16.83 -6.22 2.17
C ASP A 47 -16.35 -4.77 2.18
N ASP A 48 -15.23 -4.50 2.86
CA ASP A 48 -14.67 -3.15 2.98
C ASP A 48 -13.58 -2.94 1.94
N ALA A 49 -13.87 -2.10 0.94
CA ALA A 49 -12.92 -1.76 -0.12
C ALA A 49 -11.63 -1.05 0.37
N ALA A 50 -11.58 -0.59 1.63
CA ALA A 50 -10.37 -0.06 2.22
C ALA A 50 -9.36 -1.15 2.65
N ILE A 51 -9.80 -2.41 2.76
CA ILE A 51 -8.99 -3.53 3.22
C ILE A 51 -8.89 -4.57 2.11
N VAL A 52 -7.67 -4.78 1.61
CA VAL A 52 -7.36 -5.84 0.65
C VAL A 52 -6.60 -6.94 1.37
N GLY A 53 -7.06 -8.18 1.26
CA GLY A 53 -6.45 -9.35 1.87
C GLY A 53 -6.75 -10.61 1.06
N GLY A 54 -5.86 -11.61 1.08
CA GLY A 54 -5.98 -12.77 0.22
C GLY A 54 -4.85 -13.78 0.42
N MET A 55 -4.86 -14.85 -0.37
CA MET A 55 -3.82 -15.88 -0.38
C MET A 55 -3.06 -15.86 -1.72
N GLY A 56 -1.75 -16.10 -1.73
CA GLY A 56 -0.94 -16.13 -2.94
C GLY A 56 0.47 -16.64 -2.72
#